data_AF-R0DWM7-F1
#
_entry.id   AF-R0DWM7-F1
#
_cell.length_a   1.000
_cell.length_b   1.000
_cell.length_c   1.000
_cell.angle_alpha   90.00
_cell.angle_beta   90.00
_cell.angle_gamma   90.00
#
_symmetry.space_group_name_H-M   'P 1'
#
loop_
_entity.id
_entity.type
_entity.pdbx_description
1 polymer ?
#
loop_
_entity_poly.entity_id
_entity_poly.type
_entity_poly.pdbx_seq_one_letter_code
_entity_poly.pdbx_strand_id
1 'polypeptide(L)' 'MKTEDEKLRELLNPVVVNMQMWYRSKSRMPAASLYDSTDTRDKYLIRYCESMISANKPEWQVIAERAGWAPAQA' A
#
# COMPACT_ATOMS: atom_id res chain seq x y z
N MET A 1 -9.87 10.93 6.15
CA MET A 1 -8.53 10.33 5.98
C MET A 1 -7.60 11.44 5.52
N LYS A 2 -6.53 11.74 6.26
CA LYS A 2 -5.58 12.82 5.93
C LYS A 2 -4.41 12.20 5.17
N THR A 3 -4.49 12.23 3.84
CA THR A 3 -3.36 11.95 2.94
C THR A 3 -3.16 13.21 2.12
N GLU A 4 -1.91 13.65 1.98
CA GLU A 4 -1.53 14.80 1.14
C GLU A 4 -1.67 14.45 -0.34
N ASP A 5 -1.63 13.16 -0.67
CA ASP A 5 -1.84 12.64 -2.01
C ASP A 5 -3.35 12.46 -2.30
N GLU A 6 -3.87 13.29 -3.19
CA GLU A 6 -5.28 13.30 -3.57
C GLU A 6 -5.68 12.05 -4.36
N LYS A 7 -4.77 11.54 -5.21
CA LYS A 7 -5.02 10.34 -6.01
C LYS A 7 -5.03 9.10 -5.13
N LEU A 8 -4.14 9.03 -4.14
CA LEU A 8 -4.17 8.00 -3.12
C LEU A 8 -5.47 8.05 -2.30
N ARG A 9 -5.95 9.26 -1.96
CA ARG A 9 -7.21 9.46 -1.24
C ARG A 9 -8.40 8.88 -1.99
N GLU A 10 -8.47 9.16 -3.29
CA GLU A 10 -9.53 8.67 -4.19
C GLU A 10 -9.51 7.15 -4.31
N LEU A 11 -8.33 6.54 -4.38
CA LEU A 11 -8.19 5.09 -4.48
C LEU A 11 -8.45 4.37 -3.16
N LEU A 12 -8.12 4.98 -2.02
CA LEU A 12 -8.28 4.36 -0.69
C LEU A 12 -9.72 4.41 -0.16
N ASN A 13 -10.45 5.50 -0.39
CA ASN A 13 -11.80 5.67 0.16
C ASN A 13 -12.75 4.50 -0.20
N PRO A 14 -12.84 4.04 -1.47
CA PRO A 14 -13.69 2.91 -1.84
C PRO A 14 -13.28 1.60 -1.17
N VAL A 15 -11.97 1.35 -1.05
CA VAL A 15 -11.42 0.13 -0.44
C VAL A 15 -11.76 0.08 1.05
N VAL A 16 -11.58 1.19 1.75
CA VAL A 16 -11.93 1.31 3.19
C VAL A 16 -13.44 1.13 3.40
N VAL A 17 -14.26 1.77 2.57
CA VAL A 17 -15.72 1.65 2.66
C VAL A 17 -16.18 0.21 2.44
N ASN A 18 -15.62 -0.49 1.43
CA ASN A 18 -15.87 -1.91 1.21
C ASN A 18 -15.47 -2.73 2.44
N MET A 19 -14.25 -2.57 2.94
CA MET A 19 -13.77 -3.29 4.13
C MET A 19 -14.66 -3.07 5.36
N GLN A 20 -15.13 -1.84 5.57
CA GLN A 20 -16.05 -1.53 6.67
C GLN A 20 -17.42 -2.20 6.50
N MET A 21 -17.97 -2.23 5.28
CA MET A 21 -19.21 -2.95 5.00
C MET A 21 -19.04 -4.46 5.27
N TRP A 22 -17.92 -5.04 4.84
CA TRP A 22 -17.59 -6.45 5.11
C TRP A 22 -17.50 -6.74 6.62
N TYR A 23 -16.76 -5.92 7.37
CA TYR A 23 -16.65 -6.07 8.82
C TYR A 23 -18.02 -6.02 9.52
N ARG A 24 -18.90 -5.11 9.07
CA ARG A 24 -20.27 -4.99 9.59
C ARG A 24 -21.17 -6.19 9.24
N SER A 25 -20.92 -6.82 8.09
CA SER A 25 -21.70 -7.98 7.64
C SER A 25 -21.45 -9.28 8.45
N LYS A 26 -20.43 -9.30 9.33
CA LYS A 26 -19.97 -10.49 10.07
C LYS A 26 -19.69 -11.74 9.21
N SER A 27 -19.56 -11.57 7.89
CA SER A 27 -19.17 -12.64 6.99
C SER A 27 -17.68 -12.95 7.14
N ARG A 28 -17.27 -14.17 6.74
CA ARG A 28 -15.87 -14.62 6.74
C ARG A 28 -15.00 -13.53 6.13
N MET A 29 -13.89 -13.16 6.80
CA MET A 29 -13.00 -12.10 6.33
C MET A 29 -12.66 -12.29 4.84
N PRO A 30 -12.60 -11.22 4.04
CA PRO A 30 -12.12 -11.33 2.67
C PRO A 30 -10.67 -11.81 2.70
N ALA A 31 -10.15 -12.19 1.52
CA ALA A 31 -8.81 -12.73 1.36
C ALA A 31 -7.80 -12.03 2.28
N ALA A 32 -6.90 -12.81 2.90
CA ALA A 32 -5.98 -12.33 3.92
C ALA A 32 -5.08 -11.16 3.44
N SER A 33 -5.05 -10.93 2.12
CA SER A 33 -4.27 -9.92 1.44
C SER A 33 -5.10 -9.18 0.39
N LEU A 34 -4.89 -7.86 0.28
CA LEU A 34 -5.40 -7.06 -0.85
C LEU A 34 -4.86 -7.55 -2.19
N TYR A 35 -3.68 -8.20 -2.20
CA TYR A 35 -3.08 -8.76 -3.40
C TYR A 35 -3.88 -9.93 -4.00
N ASP A 36 -4.69 -10.60 -3.17
CA ASP A 36 -5.55 -11.70 -3.59
C ASP A 36 -6.93 -11.22 -4.08
N SER A 37 -7.17 -9.90 -4.05
CA SER A 37 -8.47 -9.35 -4.44
C SER A 37 -8.73 -9.47 -5.94
N THR A 38 -9.95 -9.89 -6.29
CA THR A 38 -10.44 -9.86 -7.66
C THR A 38 -10.96 -8.48 -8.08
N ASP A 39 -11.14 -7.54 -7.13
CA ASP A 39 -11.60 -6.19 -7.41
C ASP A 39 -10.53 -5.41 -8.18
N THR A 40 -10.92 -4.80 -9.30
CA THR A 40 -10.02 -4.01 -10.14
C THR A 40 -9.51 -2.77 -9.42
N ARG A 41 -10.29 -2.20 -8.48
CA ARG A 41 -9.90 -1.01 -7.71
C ARG A 41 -8.73 -1.31 -6.77
N ASP A 42 -8.74 -2.49 -6.16
CA ASP A 42 -7.65 -2.93 -5.28
C ASP A 42 -6.36 -3.11 -6.10
N LYS A 43 -6.46 -3.67 -7.31
CA LYS A 43 -5.32 -3.79 -8.24
C LYS A 43 -4.76 -2.42 -8.67
N TYR A 44 -5.62 -1.44 -8.91
CA TYR A 44 -5.17 -0.07 -9.24
C TYR A 44 -4.47 0.61 -8.05
N LEU A 45 -5.01 0.45 -6.84
CA LEU A 45 -4.38 0.96 -5.62
C LEU A 45 -3.00 0.33 -5.39
N ILE A 46 -2.90 -1.00 -5.52
CA ILE A 46 -1.63 -1.73 -5.37
C ILE A 46 -0.58 -1.21 -6.36
N ARG A 47 -0.92 -1.16 -7.65
CA ARG A 47 0.00 -0.65 -8.69
C ARG A 47 0.44 0.79 -8.43
N TYR A 48 -0.48 1.62 -7.97
CA TYR A 48 -0.16 3.01 -7.64
C TYR A 48 0.85 3.09 -6.49
N CYS A 49 0.62 2.35 -5.41
CA CYS A 49 1.55 2.27 -4.28
C CYS A 49 2.91 1.67 -4.70
N GLU A 50 2.93 0.60 -5.49
CA GLU A 50 4.16 -0.02 -5.99
C GLU A 50 4.98 0.93 -6.86
N SER A 51 4.32 1.74 -7.70
CA SER A 51 5.02 2.75 -8.51
C SER A 51 5.70 3.81 -7.65
N MET A 52 5.13 4.15 -6.49
CA MET A 52 5.73 5.12 -5.55
C MET A 52 6.86 4.49 -4.73
N ILE A 53 6.70 3.24 -4.30
CA ILE A 53 7.71 2.51 -3.51
C ILE A 53 8.96 2.22 -4.35
N SER A 54 8.77 1.82 -5.62
CA SER A 54 9.86 1.50 -6.53
C SER A 54 10.61 2.72 -7.06
N ALA A 55 9.98 3.90 -7.05
CA ALA A 55 10.56 5.12 -7.63
C ALA A 55 11.73 5.68 -6.83
N ASN A 56 11.76 5.50 -5.51
CA ASN A 56 12.78 6.13 -4.67
C ASN A 56 13.39 5.15 -3.68
N LYS A 57 14.72 5.07 -3.71
CA LYS A 57 15.48 4.54 -2.58
C LYS A 57 15.12 5.37 -1.35
N PRO A 58 14.61 4.77 -0.27
CA PRO A 58 14.12 5.54 0.86
C PRO A 58 15.28 6.35 1.46
N GLU A 59 15.00 7.57 1.91
CA GLU A 59 16.05 8.51 2.34
C GLU A 59 16.96 7.93 3.43
N TRP A 60 16.39 7.16 4.36
CA TRP A 60 17.18 6.48 5.39
C TRP A 60 18.21 5.52 4.78
N GLN A 61 17.89 4.85 3.68
CA GLN A 61 18.79 3.94 2.99
C GLN A 61 19.88 4.71 2.23
N VAL A 62 19.54 5.86 1.65
CA VAL A 62 20.52 6.78 1.03
C VAL A 62 21.49 7.33 2.07
N ILE A 63 20.99 7.73 3.24
CA ILE A 63 21.82 8.25 4.34
C ILE A 63 22.72 7.14 4.91
N ALA A 64 22.18 5.94 5.11
CA ALA A 64 22.93 4.80 5.61
C ALA A 64 24.11 4.44 4.68
N GLU A 65 23.88 4.40 3.37
CA GLU A 65 24.94 4.14 2.40
C GLU A 65 26.01 5.24 2.37
N ARG A 66 25.61 6.51 2.48
CA ARG A 66 26.57 7.63 2.62
C ARG A 66 27.40 7.52 3.90
N ALA A 67 26.83 6.96 4.96
CA ALA A 67 27.53 6.68 6.21
C ALA A 67 28.36 5.38 6.17
N GLY A 68 28.46 4.72 5.02
CA GLY A 68 29.22 3.47 4.85
C GLY A 68 28.51 2.23 5.40
N TRP A 69 27.23 2.35 5.76
CA TRP A 69 26.42 1.21 6.15
C TRP A 69 25.84 0.54 4.91
N ALA A 70 26.20 -0.72 4.69
CA ALA A 70 25.55 -1.60 3.74
C ALA A 70 25.01 -2.82 4.50
N PRO A 71 23.82 -3.34 4.15
CA PRO A 71 23.34 -4.59 4.72
C PRO A 71 24.36 -5.70 4.42
N ALA A 72 24.55 -6.61 5.38
CA ALA A 72 25.40 -7.78 5.19
C ALA A 72 24.93 -8.52 3.93
N GLN A 73 25.86 -8.79 3.00
CA GLN A 73 25.55 -9.57 1.82
C GLN A 73 25.17 -10.98 2.27
N ALA A 74 23.95 -11.40 1.94
CA ALA A 74 23.43 -12.74 2.16
C ALA A 74 24.08 -13.73 1.19
#